data_AF-A0A7S3CTW8-F1
#
_entry.id   AF-A0A7S3CTW8-F1
#
_cell.length_a   1.000
_cell.length_b   1.000
_cell.length_c   1.000
_cell.angle_alpha   90.00
_cell.angle_beta   90.00
_cell.angle_gamma   90.00
#
_symmetry.space_group_name_H-M   'P 1'
#
loop_
_entity.id
_entity.type
_entity.pdbx_description
1 polymer ?
#
loop_
_entity_poly.entity_id
_entity_poly.type
_entity_poly.pdbx_seq_one_letter_code
_entity_poly.pdbx_strand_id
1 'polypeptide(L)'
;MWSDPDGDKLGFCISPRGAGYIFGQDVCEKFLHENDMQRVYRAHQLCKEGYQVLFDGKLATIWSAPNYCYRYENLASILELDEHLNEYFNMFEDAPENTRDKKVQKERDVYSSPSAPNNKSGFSGGRLSDSTNSRSSMGSGSSNGSIGRNNNGQ
;
A
#
# COMPACT_ATOMS: atom_id res chain seq x y z
N MET A 1 15.77 -9.48 -10.85
CA MET A 1 15.85 -8.20 -10.11
C MET A 1 14.50 -7.68 -9.64
N TRP A 2 13.44 -7.69 -10.46
CA TRP A 2 12.17 -6.96 -10.18
C TRP A 2 10.98 -7.78 -9.68
N SER A 3 11.15 -9.10 -9.49
CA SER A 3 10.05 -9.96 -9.03
C SER A 3 9.81 -9.83 -7.52
N ASP A 4 8.59 -10.07 -7.07
CA ASP A 4 8.17 -9.95 -5.66
C ASP A 4 7.39 -11.18 -5.16
N PRO A 5 7.65 -11.69 -3.94
CA PRO A 5 6.80 -12.68 -3.29
C PRO A 5 5.46 -12.07 -2.87
N ASP A 6 4.41 -12.89 -2.91
CA ASP A 6 3.09 -12.59 -2.35
C ASP A 6 2.46 -13.87 -1.77
N GLY A 7 2.06 -13.82 -0.50
CA GLY A 7 1.45 -14.94 0.23
C GLY A 7 0.06 -15.32 -0.30
N ASP A 8 -0.62 -14.38 -0.95
CA ASP A 8 -2.00 -14.56 -1.42
C ASP A 8 -2.05 -15.05 -2.88
N LYS A 9 -0.89 -15.35 -3.50
CA LYS A 9 -0.78 -15.78 -4.90
C LYS A 9 -0.20 -17.18 -5.00
N LEU A 10 -0.59 -17.86 -6.06
CA LEU A 10 -0.04 -19.15 -6.49
C LEU A 10 0.62 -18.99 -7.86
N GLY A 11 1.70 -19.74 -8.10
CA GLY A 11 2.44 -19.68 -9.36
C GLY A 11 3.08 -18.31 -9.60
N PHE A 12 3.18 -17.93 -10.88
CA PHE A 12 3.65 -16.62 -11.31
C PHE A 12 2.49 -15.75 -11.81
N CYS A 13 2.47 -14.48 -11.42
CA CYS A 13 1.56 -13.46 -11.93
C CYS A 13 2.36 -12.27 -12.49
N ILE A 14 1.80 -11.53 -13.45
CA ILE A 14 2.45 -10.31 -13.96
C ILE A 14 2.55 -9.28 -12.83
N SER A 15 3.73 -8.68 -12.66
CA SER A 15 3.93 -7.64 -11.65
C SER A 15 3.20 -6.34 -12.05
N PRO A 16 2.39 -5.76 -11.15
CA PRO A 16 1.79 -4.44 -11.38
C PRO A 16 2.82 -3.31 -11.36
N ARG A 17 4.08 -3.58 -10.97
CA ARG A 17 5.18 -2.60 -11.00
C ARG A 17 5.73 -2.33 -12.40
N GLY A 18 5.23 -3.04 -13.42
CA GLY A 18 5.65 -2.90 -14.82
C GLY A 18 6.92 -3.66 -15.20
N ALA A 19 7.55 -4.38 -14.27
CA ALA A 19 8.68 -5.26 -14.52
C ALA A 19 8.68 -6.45 -13.54
N GLY A 20 9.13 -7.60 -14.01
CA GLY A 20 9.17 -8.84 -13.20
C GLY A 20 7.82 -9.50 -13.02
N TYR A 21 7.75 -10.44 -12.08
CA TYR A 21 6.57 -11.23 -11.75
C TYR A 21 6.30 -11.20 -10.25
N ILE A 22 5.04 -11.33 -9.86
CA ILE A 22 4.68 -11.76 -8.51
C ILE A 22 4.80 -13.29 -8.47
N PHE A 23 5.33 -13.86 -7.39
CA PHE A 23 5.43 -15.31 -7.22
C PHE A 23 4.90 -15.78 -5.87
N GLY A 24 4.24 -16.93 -5.89
CA GLY A 24 3.66 -17.58 -4.70
C GLY A 24 4.64 -18.49 -3.95
N GLN A 25 4.13 -19.07 -2.86
CA GLN A 25 4.86 -20.03 -2.02
C GLN A 25 5.32 -21.25 -2.79
N ASP A 26 4.46 -21.79 -3.66
CA ASP A 26 4.72 -22.99 -4.47
C ASP A 26 5.94 -22.81 -5.39
N VAL A 27 6.08 -21.62 -5.98
CA VAL A 27 7.24 -21.27 -6.80
C VAL A 27 8.52 -21.22 -5.96
N CYS A 28 8.46 -20.60 -4.78
CA CYS A 28 9.59 -20.51 -3.87
C CYS A 28 10.06 -21.91 -3.42
N GLU A 29 9.11 -22.75 -2.99
CA GLU A 29 9.37 -24.11 -2.54
C GLU A 29 9.97 -24.98 -3.65
N LYS A 30 9.41 -24.90 -4.86
CA LYS A 30 9.96 -25.61 -6.01
C LYS A 30 11.40 -25.18 -6.29
N PHE A 31 11.66 -23.87 -6.31
CA PHE A 31 13.00 -23.33 -6.51
C PHE A 31 13.99 -23.85 -5.46
N LEU A 32 13.61 -23.80 -4.18
CA LEU A 32 14.44 -24.28 -3.08
C LEU A 32 14.74 -25.78 -3.21
N HIS A 33 13.72 -26.59 -3.49
CA HIS A 33 13.87 -28.04 -3.69
C HIS A 33 14.79 -28.38 -4.88
N GLU A 34 14.60 -27.73 -6.03
CA GLU A 34 15.40 -27.99 -7.24
C GLU A 34 16.88 -27.60 -7.08
N ASN A 35 17.20 -26.69 -6.14
CA ASN A 35 18.55 -26.18 -5.93
C ASN A 35 19.18 -26.64 -4.62
N ASP A 36 18.55 -27.57 -3.90
CA ASP A 36 19.00 -28.05 -2.57
C ASP A 36 19.29 -26.89 -1.58
N MET A 37 18.38 -25.91 -1.57
CA MET A 37 18.45 -24.74 -0.70
C MET A 37 17.30 -24.77 0.31
N GLN A 38 17.51 -24.14 1.46
CA GLN A 38 16.50 -24.09 2.52
C GLN A 38 15.75 -22.76 2.57
N ARG A 39 16.37 -21.67 2.10
CA ARG A 39 15.84 -20.33 2.29
C ARG A 39 16.27 -19.36 1.18
N VAL A 40 15.38 -18.41 0.88
CA VAL A 40 15.67 -17.25 0.02
C VAL A 40 15.76 -16.00 0.89
N TYR A 41 16.88 -15.29 0.79
CA TYR A 41 17.03 -13.94 1.34
C TYR A 41 16.98 -12.92 0.23
N ARG A 42 16.20 -11.86 0.41
CA ARG A 42 16.04 -10.80 -0.59
C ARG A 42 15.84 -9.42 0.02
N ALA A 43 15.78 -8.40 -0.84
CA ALA A 43 15.36 -7.04 -0.50
C ALA A 43 14.19 -6.61 -1.41
N HIS A 44 14.17 -5.33 -1.84
CA HIS A 44 13.28 -4.76 -2.87
C HIS A 44 11.89 -4.29 -2.41
N GLN A 45 11.20 -5.01 -1.54
CA GLN A 45 9.94 -4.55 -0.95
C GLN A 45 10.17 -3.86 0.39
N LEU A 46 9.52 -2.72 0.59
CA LEU A 46 9.54 -2.01 1.88
C LEU A 46 8.87 -2.86 2.95
N CYS A 47 9.58 -3.13 4.05
CA CYS A 47 9.05 -3.80 5.24
C CYS A 47 8.92 -2.79 6.38
N LYS A 48 7.75 -2.72 7.03
CA LYS A 48 7.52 -1.75 8.12
C LYS A 48 8.48 -1.96 9.29
N GLU A 49 8.67 -3.21 9.68
CA GLU A 49 9.60 -3.62 10.74
C GLU A 49 10.99 -3.96 10.18
N GLY A 50 11.42 -3.36 9.06
CA GLY A 50 12.74 -3.61 8.47
C GLY A 50 12.99 -5.01 7.92
N TYR A 51 12.14 -6.01 8.20
CA TYR A 51 12.13 -7.31 7.55
C TYR A 51 10.73 -7.89 7.48
N GLN A 52 10.56 -8.94 6.67
CA GLN A 52 9.34 -9.75 6.63
C GLN A 52 9.72 -11.20 6.30
N VAL A 53 9.18 -12.14 7.05
CA VAL A 53 9.32 -13.58 6.79
C VAL A 53 8.02 -14.09 6.17
N LEU A 54 8.15 -14.83 5.08
CA LEU A 54 7.05 -15.39 4.29
C LEU A 54 7.27 -16.89 4.06
N PHE A 55 6.22 -17.55 3.56
CA PHE A 55 6.28 -18.93 3.07
C PHE A 55 6.81 -19.93 4.10
N ASP A 56 6.27 -19.86 5.32
CA ASP A 56 6.67 -20.71 6.45
C ASP A 56 8.18 -20.66 6.76
N GLY A 57 8.77 -19.45 6.69
CA GLY A 57 10.20 -19.28 6.97
C GLY A 57 11.12 -19.59 5.79
N LYS A 58 10.58 -19.89 4.60
CA LYS A 58 11.40 -20.19 3.43
C LYS A 58 11.87 -18.95 2.67
N LEU A 59 11.26 -17.80 2.91
CA LEU A 59 11.69 -16.54 2.32
C LEU A 59 11.73 -15.44 3.37
N ALA A 60 12.79 -14.64 3.36
CA ALA A 60 12.87 -13.41 4.12
C ALA A 60 13.21 -12.23 3.21
N THR A 61 12.44 -11.15 3.35
CA THR A 61 12.75 -9.84 2.79
C THR A 61 13.38 -8.98 3.88
N ILE A 62 14.52 -8.37 3.59
CA ILE A 62 15.27 -7.49 4.48
C ILE A 62 15.32 -6.09 3.86
N TRP A 63 15.10 -5.08 4.70
CA TRP A 63 15.11 -3.68 4.34
C TRP A 63 16.00 -2.90 5.32
N SER A 64 17.10 -2.31 4.84
CA SER A 64 18.12 -1.71 5.71
C SER A 64 18.12 -0.18 5.73
N ALA A 65 17.09 0.48 5.18
CA ALA A 65 16.98 1.94 5.14
C ALA A 65 15.81 2.43 6.02
N PRO A 66 16.06 2.90 7.25
CA PRO A 66 15.00 3.31 8.16
C PRO A 66 14.38 4.63 7.66
N ASN A 67 13.10 4.82 7.94
CA ASN A 67 12.29 5.94 7.49
C ASN A 67 12.53 6.27 6.00
N TYR A 68 12.29 5.28 5.14
CA TYR A 68 12.52 5.40 3.71
C TYR A 68 11.85 6.66 3.15
N CYS A 69 12.55 7.35 2.26
CA CYS A 69 12.16 8.64 1.70
C CYS A 69 11.73 9.70 2.74
N TYR A 70 12.16 9.56 4.00
CA TYR A 70 11.80 10.40 5.13
C TYR A 70 10.29 10.48 5.44
N ARG A 71 9.50 9.50 4.96
CA ARG A 71 8.03 9.52 5.06
C ARG A 71 7.42 8.23 5.60
N TYR A 72 8.02 7.07 5.32
CA TYR A 72 7.36 5.79 5.58
C TYR A 72 7.50 5.31 7.03
N GLU A 73 8.37 5.94 7.83
CA GLU A 73 8.57 5.64 9.26
C GLU A 73 8.81 4.15 9.53
N ASN A 74 9.39 3.43 8.56
CA ASN A 74 9.76 2.04 8.72
C ASN A 74 11.06 1.93 9.51
N LEU A 75 11.25 0.79 10.20
CA LEU A 75 12.53 0.41 10.75
C LEU A 75 13.46 -0.12 9.64
N ALA A 76 14.72 -0.27 9.98
CA ALA A 76 15.69 -1.02 9.20
C ALA A 76 16.07 -2.32 9.91
N SER A 77 16.45 -3.33 9.13
CA SER A 77 17.04 -4.56 9.62
C SER A 77 18.35 -4.88 8.92
N ILE A 78 19.26 -5.50 9.66
CA ILE A 78 20.41 -6.24 9.13
C ILE A 78 20.25 -7.69 9.60
N LEU A 79 20.22 -8.63 8.66
CA LEU A 79 20.24 -10.05 8.98
C LEU A 79 21.68 -10.48 9.25
N GLU A 80 21.90 -11.02 10.43
CA GLU A 80 23.13 -11.70 10.82
C GLU A 80 22.88 -13.22 10.82
N LEU A 81 23.83 -13.96 10.25
CA LEU A 81 23.85 -15.41 10.25
C LEU A 81 25.11 -15.87 10.98
N ASP A 82 24.95 -16.75 11.96
CA ASP A 82 26.09 -17.35 12.66
C ASP A 82 26.70 -18.53 11.88
N GLU A 83 27.71 -19.18 12.48
CA GLU A 83 28.39 -20.34 11.90
C GLU A 83 27.50 -21.58 11.73
N HIS A 84 26.33 -21.58 12.37
CA HIS A 84 25.31 -22.62 12.28
C HIS A 84 24.10 -22.18 11.44
N LEU A 85 24.19 -21.02 10.78
CA LEU A 85 23.12 -20.39 9.99
C LEU A 85 21.88 -20.02 10.81
N ASN A 86 22.02 -19.86 12.13
CA ASN A 86 20.95 -19.27 12.93
C ASN A 86 20.77 -17.80 12.57
N GLU A 87 19.52 -17.36 12.52
CA GLU A 87 19.15 -16.03 12.06
C GLU A 87 18.96 -15.05 13.21
N TYR A 88 19.57 -13.88 13.09
CA TYR A 88 19.38 -12.75 13.99
C TYR A 88 19.05 -11.49 13.20
N PHE A 89 17.82 -11.00 13.34
CA PHE A 89 17.37 -9.76 12.70
C PHE A 89 17.70 -8.57 13.62
N ASN A 90 18.82 -7.91 13.35
CA ASN A 90 19.22 -6.72 14.09
C ASN A 90 18.40 -5.52 13.61
N MET A 91 17.70 -4.85 14.51
CA MET A 91 16.71 -3.81 14.21
C MET A 91 17.24 -2.40 14.53
N PHE A 92 16.96 -1.45 13.64
CA PHE A 92 17.46 -0.08 13.74
C PHE A 92 16.36 0.94 13.43
N GLU A 93 16.27 1.98 14.28
CA GLU A 93 15.47 3.17 14.02
C GLU A 93 16.23 4.16 13.13
N ASP A 94 15.55 5.20 12.66
CA ASP A 94 16.22 6.28 11.94
C ASP A 94 17.09 7.12 12.89
N ALA A 95 18.21 7.63 12.38
CA ALA A 95 19.14 8.40 13.18
C ALA A 95 18.48 9.67 13.77
N PRO A 96 18.77 10.06 15.02
CA PRO A 96 18.18 11.25 15.65
C PRO A 96 18.33 12.53 14.80
N GLU A 97 19.42 12.65 14.04
CA GLU A 97 19.72 13.78 13.16
C GLU A 97 18.71 13.94 12.01
N ASN A 98 18.04 12.85 11.59
CA ASN A 98 17.03 12.86 10.54
C ASN A 98 15.76 13.66 10.94
N THR A 99 15.66 14.12 12.19
CA THR A 99 14.60 15.03 12.64
C THR A 99 14.52 16.32 11.81
N ARG A 100 15.66 16.81 11.27
CA ARG A 100 15.68 17.99 10.39
C ARG A 100 15.05 17.68 9.04
N ASP A 101 15.38 16.54 8.46
CA ASP A 101 14.85 16.09 7.17
C ASP A 101 13.35 15.79 7.25
N LYS A 102 12.89 15.23 8.38
CA LYS A 102 11.46 15.03 8.68
C LYS A 102 10.68 16.36 8.60
N LYS A 103 11.23 17.47 9.12
CA LYS A 103 10.57 18.79 9.07
C LYS A 103 10.50 19.33 7.64
N VAL A 104 11.62 19.28 6.92
CA VAL A 104 11.71 19.77 5.54
C VAL A 104 10.76 18.97 4.62
N GLN A 105 10.69 17.65 4.79
CA GLN A 105 9.79 16.82 3.99
C GLN A 105 8.32 17.07 4.34
N LYS A 106 7.99 17.24 5.63
CA LYS A 106 6.63 17.59 6.07
C LYS A 106 6.17 18.92 5.48
N GLU A 107 7.05 19.93 5.43
CA GLU A 107 6.77 21.20 4.75
C GLU A 107 6.54 21.00 3.25
N ARG A 108 7.41 20.25 2.56
CA ARG A 108 7.22 19.95 1.13
C ARG A 108 5.93 19.19 0.84
N ASP A 109 5.54 18.25 1.68
CA ASP A 109 4.32 17.46 1.52
C ASP A 109 3.05 18.31 1.71
N VAL A 110 3.09 19.27 2.64
CA VAL A 110 2.03 20.28 2.83
C VAL A 110 1.87 21.15 1.59
N TYR A 111 2.97 21.60 0.96
CA TYR A 111 2.92 22.45 -0.22
C TYR A 111 2.74 21.70 -1.55
N SER A 112 3.03 20.40 -1.60
CA SER A 112 2.88 19.55 -2.80
C SER A 112 1.52 18.85 -2.89
N SER A 113 0.74 18.87 -1.80
CA SER A 113 -0.65 18.42 -1.83
C SER A 113 -1.48 19.45 -2.61
N PRO A 114 -2.31 19.04 -3.59
CA PRO A 114 -3.18 19.98 -4.31
C PRO A 114 -4.15 20.57 -3.30
N SER A 115 -3.90 21.81 -2.88
CA SER A 115 -4.85 22.57 -2.09
C SER A 115 -6.08 22.79 -2.97
N ALA A 116 -7.21 22.23 -2.56
CA ALA A 116 -8.50 22.67 -3.08
C ALA A 116 -8.54 24.21 -2.93
N PRO A 117 -8.85 24.98 -3.99
CA PRO A 117 -8.78 26.42 -3.91
C PRO A 117 -9.86 26.90 -2.94
N ASN A 118 -9.41 27.49 -1.84
CA ASN A 118 -10.26 28.16 -0.86
C ASN A 118 -10.77 29.45 -1.50
N ASN A 119 -11.89 29.38 -2.22
CA ASN A 119 -12.49 30.53 -2.86
C ASN A 119 -13.72 30.97 -2.07
N LYS A 120 -13.59 32.10 -1.36
CA LYS A 120 -14.36 33.33 -1.65
C LYS A 120 -14.10 34.41 -0.60
N SER A 121 -13.28 35.39 -0.99
CA SER A 121 -13.49 36.79 -0.64
C SER A 121 -14.70 37.34 -1.41
N GLY A 122 -15.59 38.10 -0.77
CA GLY A 122 -16.67 38.80 -1.48
C GLY A 122 -17.64 39.58 -0.60
N PHE A 123 -17.29 40.84 -0.35
CA PHE A 123 -18.11 42.07 -0.35
C PHE A 123 -19.53 42.15 0.30
N SER A 124 -19.72 43.33 0.90
CA SER A 124 -20.86 43.95 1.59
C SER A 124 -22.24 43.96 0.89
N GLY A 125 -23.31 43.95 1.70
CA GLY A 125 -24.56 44.65 1.38
C GLY A 125 -25.86 44.08 1.96
N GLY A 126 -26.53 44.85 2.84
CA GLY A 126 -27.97 45.15 2.77
C GLY A 126 -29.06 44.12 3.16
N ARG A 127 -29.55 44.26 4.40
CA ARG A 127 -30.95 44.27 4.93
C ARG A 127 -32.17 43.62 4.19
N LEU A 128 -33.06 43.06 5.05
CA LEU A 128 -34.54 42.86 4.99
C LEU A 128 -35.03 41.68 4.12
N SER A 129 -36.09 40.91 4.42
CA SER A 129 -37.10 40.80 5.50
C SER A 129 -37.96 39.56 5.21
N ASP A 130 -38.58 38.98 6.25
CA ASP A 130 -39.83 38.18 6.23
C ASP A 130 -39.89 36.89 5.39
N SER A 131 -40.82 35.95 5.55
CA SER A 131 -41.57 35.33 6.65
C SER A 131 -42.43 34.27 5.92
N THR A 132 -42.86 33.19 6.61
CA THR A 132 -43.97 32.28 6.19
C THR A 132 -43.73 31.41 4.94
N ASN A 133 -44.29 30.22 4.69
CA ASN A 133 -45.10 29.22 5.39
C ASN A 133 -45.25 28.03 4.40
N SER A 134 -45.66 26.86 4.93
CA SER A 134 -46.48 25.81 4.26
C SER A 134 -45.92 25.04 3.05
N ARG A 135 -45.68 23.73 3.16
CA ARG A 135 -46.62 22.56 3.14
C ARG A 135 -47.18 22.21 1.74
N SER A 136 -47.14 20.89 1.49
CA SER A 136 -47.96 20.07 0.57
C SER A 136 -47.59 20.13 -0.92
N SER A 137 -47.83 19.13 -1.76
CA SER A 137 -48.04 17.67 -1.71
C SER A 137 -48.40 17.26 -3.15
N MET A 138 -48.25 15.98 -3.51
CA MET A 138 -48.83 15.30 -4.69
C MET A 138 -48.18 15.67 -6.04
N GLY A 139 -48.06 14.80 -7.04
CA GLY A 139 -48.49 13.42 -7.26
C GLY A 139 -47.60 12.80 -8.35
N SER A 140 -47.42 11.48 -8.38
CA SER A 140 -48.27 10.49 -9.08
C SER A 140 -47.85 10.22 -10.54
N GLY A 141 -47.58 8.95 -10.84
CA GLY A 141 -47.36 8.37 -12.18
C GLY A 141 -46.24 7.33 -12.13
N SER A 142 -46.48 6.04 -11.87
CA SER A 142 -47.02 5.02 -12.81
C SER A 142 -46.25 5.03 -14.14
N SER A 143 -45.71 3.94 -14.70
CA SER A 143 -45.92 2.50 -14.49
C SER A 143 -45.02 1.74 -15.49
N ASN A 144 -44.66 0.51 -15.09
CA ASN A 144 -44.53 -0.71 -15.91
C ASN A 144 -43.54 -0.80 -17.09
N GLY A 145 -42.79 -1.91 -17.09
CA GLY A 145 -42.10 -2.42 -18.28
C GLY A 145 -41.20 -3.61 -17.99
N SER A 146 -41.79 -4.73 -17.61
CA SER A 146 -41.15 -6.04 -17.39
C SER A 146 -40.77 -6.75 -18.70
N ILE A 147 -39.98 -7.84 -18.56
CA ILE A 147 -39.78 -8.99 -19.47
C ILE A 147 -38.60 -8.80 -20.46
N GLY A 148 -37.67 -9.74 -20.63
CA GLY A 148 -37.59 -11.10 -20.13
C GLY A 148 -36.33 -11.85 -20.61
N ARG A 149 -36.28 -13.09 -20.11
CA ARG A 149 -35.21 -14.09 -20.11
C ARG A 149 -34.73 -14.62 -21.47
N ASN A 150 -33.63 -15.40 -21.35
CA ASN A 150 -33.25 -16.67 -22.01
C ASN A 150 -32.06 -16.57 -22.97
N ASN A 151 -31.20 -17.57 -23.16
CA ASN A 151 -30.72 -18.73 -22.40
C ASN A 151 -29.61 -19.38 -23.25
N ASN A 152 -28.74 -20.18 -22.63
CA ASN A 152 -27.92 -21.29 -23.18
C ASN A 152 -26.72 -21.03 -24.11
N GLY A 153 -25.57 -21.60 -23.69
CA GLY A 153 -25.08 -22.82 -24.33
C GLY A 153 -23.65 -22.79 -24.87
N GLN A 154 -22.68 -23.29 -24.09
CA GLN A 154 -21.94 -24.55 -24.30
C GLN A 154 -20.89 -24.74 -23.20
#